data_AF-A0A2U2BQU9-F1
#
_entry.id   AF-A0A2U2BQU9-F1
#
_cell.length_a   1.000
_cell.length_b   1.000
_cell.length_c   1.000
_cell.angle_alpha   90.00
_cell.angle_beta   90.00
_cell.angle_gamma   90.00
#
_symmetry.space_group_name_H-M   'P 1'
#
loop_
_entity.id
_entity.type
_entity.pdbx_description
1 polymer ?
#
loop_
_entity_poly.entity_id
_entity_poly.type
_entity_poly.pdbx_seq_one_letter_code
_entity_poly.pdbx_strand_id
1 'polypeptide(L)'
;MAWLRIPAGYLAAVAIMAVAGVLAQTQFVLSDLKTIGADIGWDDRLFMTRADLVGLTPTYAVFIAIGFAIAFIAAALALRLIQAPRGAVYAGAGAVCMAVMLYLMREVFFGASPIAGTRSTAGFAAQLALGAAAGWLFAALTARR
;
A
#
# COMPACT_ATOMS: atom_id res chain seq x y z
N MET A 1 -4.06 -26.57 -8.20
CA MET A 1 -2.58 -26.53 -8.03
C MET A 1 -2.21 -25.57 -6.89
N ALA A 2 -1.80 -26.10 -5.74
CA ALA A 2 -1.51 -25.27 -4.56
C ALA A 2 -0.32 -24.30 -4.75
N TRP A 3 0.59 -24.62 -5.69
CA TRP A 3 1.84 -23.87 -5.92
C TRP A 3 1.64 -22.52 -6.61
N LEU A 4 0.58 -22.34 -7.40
CA LEU A 4 0.30 -21.07 -8.07
C LEU A 4 -0.45 -20.08 -7.17
N ARG A 5 -1.08 -20.55 -6.08
CA ARG A 5 -1.98 -19.74 -5.26
C ARG A 5 -1.23 -18.68 -4.45
N ILE A 6 -0.12 -19.06 -3.85
CA ILE A 6 0.71 -18.17 -3.03
C ILE A 6 1.31 -17.04 -3.87
N PRO A 7 2.05 -17.33 -4.97
CA PRO A 7 2.60 -16.27 -5.80
C PRO A 7 1.49 -15.42 -6.44
N ALA A 8 0.38 -16.01 -6.92
CA ALA A 8 -0.72 -15.23 -7.47
C ALA A 8 -1.39 -14.33 -6.42
N GLY A 9 -1.63 -14.84 -5.20
CA GLY A 9 -2.20 -14.07 -4.11
C GLY A 9 -1.27 -12.93 -3.66
N TYR A 10 0.04 -13.18 -3.66
CA TYR A 10 1.05 -12.17 -3.37
C TYR A 10 1.06 -11.06 -4.42
N LEU A 11 1.11 -11.44 -5.71
CA LEU A 11 1.08 -10.45 -6.81
C LEU A 11 -0.23 -9.66 -6.81
N ALA A 12 -1.37 -10.30 -6.50
CA ALA A 12 -2.65 -9.61 -6.36
C ALA A 12 -2.63 -8.59 -5.21
N ALA A 13 -2.07 -8.94 -4.05
CA ALA A 13 -1.94 -8.03 -2.91
C ALA A 13 -1.03 -6.83 -3.24
N VAL A 14 0.12 -7.08 -3.89
CA VAL A 14 1.02 -6.01 -4.34
C VAL A 14 0.32 -5.10 -5.34
N ALA A 15 -0.33 -5.66 -6.36
CA ALA A 15 -1.01 -4.90 -7.40
C ALA A 15 -2.14 -4.03 -6.82
N ILE A 16 -2.96 -4.60 -5.93
CA ILE A 16 -4.06 -3.87 -5.29
C ILE A 16 -3.53 -2.77 -4.39
N MET A 17 -2.50 -3.04 -3.58
CA MET A 17 -1.90 -2.02 -2.74
C MET A 17 -1.28 -0.89 -3.59
N ALA A 18 -0.58 -1.22 -4.67
CA ALA A 18 0.06 -0.23 -5.51
C ALA A 18 -0.96 0.65 -6.24
N VAL A 19 -2.00 0.05 -6.82
CA VAL A 19 -3.07 0.80 -7.52
C VAL A 19 -3.88 1.63 -6.52
N ALA A 20 -4.41 1.02 -5.46
CA ALA A 20 -5.23 1.73 -4.49
C ALA A 20 -4.42 2.80 -3.74
N GLY A 21 -3.16 2.51 -3.42
CA GLY A 21 -2.24 3.45 -2.78
C GLY A 21 -1.96 4.66 -3.66
N VAL A 22 -1.71 4.47 -4.96
CA VAL A 22 -1.54 5.58 -5.90
C VAL A 22 -2.83 6.38 -6.07
N LEU A 23 -3.98 5.74 -6.22
CA LEU A 23 -5.27 6.43 -6.29
C LEU A 23 -5.52 7.31 -5.06
N ALA A 24 -5.34 6.76 -3.85
CA ALA A 24 -5.50 7.51 -2.62
C ALA A 24 -4.50 8.66 -2.54
N GLN A 25 -3.22 8.39 -2.80
CA GLN A 25 -2.15 9.37 -2.84
C GLN A 25 -2.49 10.57 -3.74
N THR A 26 -2.93 10.33 -4.98
CA THR A 26 -3.31 11.39 -5.91
C THR A 26 -4.48 12.20 -5.38
N GLN A 27 -5.50 11.56 -4.81
CA GLN A 27 -6.66 12.29 -4.28
C GLN A 27 -6.32 13.16 -3.06
N PHE A 28 -5.42 12.70 -2.17
CA PHE A 28 -4.92 13.52 -1.07
C PHE A 28 -4.14 14.73 -1.58
N VAL A 29 -3.22 14.53 -2.53
CA VAL A 29 -2.44 15.63 -3.14
C VAL A 29 -3.36 16.67 -3.79
N LEU A 30 -4.33 16.24 -4.60
CA LEU A 30 -5.26 17.15 -5.27
C LEU A 30 -6.16 17.88 -4.27
N SER A 31 -6.53 17.23 -3.17
CA SER A 31 -7.32 17.86 -2.11
C SER A 31 -6.49 18.92 -1.39
N ASP A 32 -5.25 18.62 -1.04
CA ASP A 32 -4.32 19.57 -0.41
C ASP A 32 -4.06 20.78 -1.34
N LEU A 33 -3.85 20.55 -2.63
CA LEU A 33 -3.67 21.63 -3.63
C LEU A 33 -4.91 22.54 -3.72
N LYS A 34 -6.13 21.97 -3.65
CA LYS A 34 -7.35 22.78 -3.59
C LYS A 34 -7.39 23.68 -2.36
N THR A 35 -6.90 23.21 -1.21
CA THR A 35 -6.91 24.02 0.03
C THR A 35 -6.02 25.26 -0.04
N ILE A 36 -4.98 25.25 -0.89
CA ILE A 36 -4.08 26.39 -1.10
C ILE A 36 -4.46 27.26 -2.30
N GLY A 37 -5.66 27.04 -2.87
CA GLY A 37 -6.23 27.88 -3.92
C GLY A 37 -5.94 27.45 -5.35
N ALA A 38 -5.44 26.23 -5.58
CA ALA A 38 -5.32 25.70 -6.94
C ALA A 38 -6.70 25.44 -7.55
N ASP A 39 -6.95 25.99 -8.74
CA ASP A 39 -8.13 25.64 -9.52
C ASP A 39 -7.91 24.27 -10.17
N ILE A 40 -8.63 23.27 -9.68
CA ILE A 40 -8.50 21.88 -10.12
C ILE A 40 -9.89 21.40 -10.54
N GLY A 41 -10.07 21.35 -11.87
CA GLY A 41 -11.27 20.84 -12.51
C GLY A 41 -11.35 19.31 -12.45
N TRP A 42 -12.48 18.75 -12.89
CA TRP A 42 -12.64 17.29 -12.98
C TRP A 42 -11.68 16.64 -13.97
N ASP A 43 -11.42 17.32 -15.09
CA ASP A 43 -10.49 16.84 -16.12
C ASP A 43 -9.06 16.74 -15.60
N ASP A 44 -8.61 17.72 -14.80
CA ASP A 44 -7.30 17.71 -14.16
C ASP A 44 -7.18 16.53 -13.19
N ARG A 45 -8.23 16.24 -12.41
CA ARG A 45 -8.20 15.09 -11.47
C ARG A 45 -8.03 13.78 -12.23
N LEU A 46 -8.78 13.60 -13.32
CA LEU A 46 -8.67 12.39 -14.14
C LEU A 46 -7.29 12.30 -14.82
N PHE A 47 -6.79 13.43 -15.35
CA PHE A 47 -5.47 13.53 -15.98
C PHE A 47 -4.34 13.18 -14.99
N MET A 48 -4.37 13.75 -13.78
CA MET A 48 -3.33 13.51 -12.78
C MET A 48 -3.40 12.09 -12.25
N THR A 49 -4.61 11.55 -12.07
CA THR A 49 -4.79 10.15 -11.65
C THR A 49 -4.22 9.16 -12.67
N ARG A 50 -4.48 9.35 -13.98
CA ARG A 50 -3.87 8.49 -15.00
C ARG A 50 -2.35 8.66 -15.09
N ALA A 51 -1.86 9.89 -14.94
CA ALA A 51 -0.43 10.18 -15.00
C ALA A 51 0.31 9.50 -13.84
N ASP A 52 -0.23 9.59 -12.62
CA ASP A 52 0.33 8.92 -11.45
C ASP A 52 0.22 7.40 -11.54
N LEU A 53 -0.89 6.86 -12.07
CA LEU A 53 -1.01 5.41 -12.28
C LEU A 53 0.05 4.85 -13.24
N VAL A 54 0.45 5.61 -14.26
CA VAL A 54 1.49 5.16 -15.20
C VAL A 54 2.89 5.45 -14.65
N GLY A 55 3.09 6.62 -14.04
CA GLY A 55 4.41 7.07 -13.60
C GLY A 55 4.84 6.54 -12.23
N LEU A 56 3.92 6.49 -11.26
CA LEU A 56 4.22 6.17 -9.87
C LEU A 56 4.01 4.68 -9.54
N THR A 57 2.95 4.06 -10.07
CA THR A 57 2.60 2.66 -9.74
C THR A 57 3.74 1.67 -9.95
N PRO A 58 4.51 1.68 -11.06
CA PRO A 58 5.58 0.71 -11.27
C PRO A 58 6.65 0.78 -10.17
N THR A 59 7.14 1.99 -9.88
CA THR A 59 8.17 2.20 -8.85
C THR A 59 7.63 1.87 -7.47
N TYR A 60 6.39 2.31 -7.16
CA TYR A 60 5.77 2.04 -5.86
C TYR A 60 5.52 0.55 -5.65
N ALA A 61 5.09 -0.17 -6.69
CA ALA A 61 4.88 -1.62 -6.65
C ALA A 61 6.17 -2.39 -6.34
N VAL A 62 7.34 -1.94 -6.81
CA VAL A 62 8.63 -2.58 -6.49
C VAL A 62 8.92 -2.50 -4.99
N PHE A 63 8.77 -1.32 -4.38
CA PHE A 63 8.97 -1.16 -2.94
C PHE A 63 7.94 -1.96 -2.12
N ILE A 64 6.67 -1.90 -2.52
CA ILE A 64 5.60 -2.68 -1.88
C ILE A 64 5.88 -4.17 -2.00
N ALA A 65 6.34 -4.67 -3.15
CA ALA A 65 6.68 -6.07 -3.34
C ALA A 65 7.78 -6.48 -2.34
N ILE A 66 8.91 -5.78 -2.32
CA ILE A 66 10.01 -6.10 -1.41
C ILE A 66 9.53 -6.08 0.06
N GLY A 67 8.79 -5.03 0.45
CA GLY A 67 8.24 -4.90 1.79
C GLY A 67 7.26 -6.02 2.15
N PHE A 68 6.29 -6.31 1.29
CA PHE A 68 5.30 -7.37 1.50
C PHE A 68 5.95 -8.75 1.52
N ALA A 69 6.98 -9.01 0.72
CA ALA A 69 7.71 -10.28 0.78
C ALA A 69 8.28 -10.50 2.19
N ILE A 70 8.96 -9.50 2.75
CA ILE A 70 9.53 -9.56 4.10
C ILE A 70 8.40 -9.68 5.15
N ALA A 71 7.40 -8.81 5.08
CA ALA A 71 6.31 -8.75 6.06
C ALA A 71 5.45 -10.02 6.07
N PHE A 72 5.17 -10.61 4.90
CA PHE A 72 4.35 -11.81 4.80
C PHE A 72 5.12 -13.07 5.20
N ILE A 73 6.44 -13.13 4.99
CA ILE A 73 7.30 -14.17 5.58
C ILE A 73 7.28 -14.04 7.10
N ALA A 74 7.47 -12.84 7.64
CA ALA A 74 7.40 -12.59 9.08
C ALA A 74 6.04 -12.97 9.66
N ALA A 75 4.94 -12.62 9.00
CA ALA A 75 3.58 -13.01 9.38
C ALA A 75 3.39 -14.54 9.38
N ALA A 76 3.92 -15.23 8.37
CA ALA A 76 3.86 -16.69 8.28
C ALA A 76 4.63 -17.37 9.42
N LEU A 77 5.77 -16.82 9.82
CA LEU A 77 6.55 -17.30 10.97
C LEU A 77 5.85 -16.99 12.29
N ALA A 78 5.30 -15.78 12.44
CA ALA A 78 4.54 -15.38 13.62
C ALA A 78 3.35 -16.32 13.87
N LEU A 79 2.62 -16.69 12.82
CA LEU A 79 1.50 -17.65 12.91
C LEU A 79 1.90 -19.06 13.36
N ARG A 80 3.20 -19.39 13.40
CA ARG A 80 3.69 -20.64 14.01
C ARG A 80 3.88 -20.52 15.53
N LEU A 81 4.01 -19.29 16.03
CA LEU A 81 4.31 -18.98 17.43
C LEU A 81 3.07 -18.52 18.19
N ILE A 82 2.11 -17.87 17.52
CA ILE A 82 0.89 -17.33 18.14
C ILE A 82 -0.37 -17.99 17.59
N GLN A 83 -1.37 -18.15 18.46
CA GLN A 83 -2.72 -18.55 18.07
C GLN A 83 -3.54 -17.29 17.77
N ALA A 84 -3.53 -16.85 16.51
CA ALA A 84 -4.27 -15.68 16.07
C ALA A 84 -4.96 -15.93 14.72
N PRO A 85 -6.08 -15.25 14.43
CA PRO A 85 -6.74 -15.39 13.14
C PRO A 85 -5.80 -14.92 12.03
N ARG A 86 -5.53 -15.83 11.09
CA ARG A 86 -4.60 -15.62 9.98
C ARG A 86 -4.84 -14.31 9.22
N GLY A 87 -6.10 -13.98 8.94
CA GLY A 87 -6.47 -12.73 8.28
C GLY A 87 -6.00 -11.48 9.03
N ALA A 88 -6.13 -11.46 10.37
CA ALA A 88 -5.70 -10.33 11.18
C ALA A 88 -4.17 -10.20 11.22
N VAL A 89 -3.43 -11.31 11.27
CA VAL A 89 -1.97 -11.27 11.30
C VAL A 89 -1.41 -10.72 9.98
N TYR A 90 -1.93 -11.15 8.83
CA TYR A 90 -1.49 -10.59 7.55
C TYR A 90 -1.96 -9.15 7.33
N ALA A 91 -3.16 -8.78 7.80
CA ALA A 91 -3.62 -7.40 7.77
C ALA A 91 -2.70 -6.50 8.61
N GLY A 92 -2.37 -6.91 9.83
CA GLY A 92 -1.43 -6.21 10.69
C GLY A 92 -0.04 -6.10 10.04
N ALA A 93 0.47 -7.18 9.46
CA ALA A 93 1.74 -7.17 8.76
C ALA A 93 1.75 -6.22 7.56
N GLY A 94 0.67 -6.17 6.78
CA GLY A 94 0.50 -5.24 5.66
C GLY A 94 0.50 -3.78 6.12
N ALA A 95 -0.27 -3.44 7.18
CA ALA A 95 -0.28 -2.09 7.74
C ALA A 95 1.10 -1.68 8.28
N VAL A 96 1.74 -2.54 9.07
CA VAL A 96 3.08 -2.28 9.63
C VAL A 96 4.11 -2.12 8.52
N CYS A 97 4.06 -2.95 7.49
CA CYS A 97 4.92 -2.81 6.32
C CYS A 97 4.78 -1.44 5.66
N MET A 98 3.54 -1.01 5.40
CA MET A 98 3.29 0.30 4.79
C MET A 98 3.77 1.44 5.69
N ALA A 99 3.52 1.36 7.00
CA ALA A 99 3.96 2.36 7.97
C ALA A 99 5.50 2.49 7.99
N VAL A 100 6.20 1.36 8.12
CA VAL A 100 7.66 1.32 8.14
C VAL A 100 8.23 1.79 6.81
N MET A 101 7.71 1.30 5.68
CA MET A 101 8.18 1.68 4.36
C MET A 101 8.04 3.19 4.10
N LEU A 102 6.87 3.77 4.40
CA LEU A 102 6.63 5.20 4.23
C LEU A 102 7.48 6.06 5.17
N TYR A 103 7.64 5.62 6.42
CA TYR A 103 8.53 6.28 7.38
C TYR A 103 9.98 6.26 6.88
N LEU A 104 10.50 5.09 6.49
CA LEU A 104 11.86 4.96 5.95
C LEU A 104 12.06 5.75 4.67
N MET A 105 11.08 5.78 3.77
CA MET A 105 11.12 6.64 2.58
C MET A 105 11.26 8.11 2.97
N ARG A 106 10.53 8.59 3.98
CA ARG A 106 10.69 9.97 4.45
C ARG A 106 12.09 10.23 5.01
N GLU A 107 12.62 9.33 5.83
CA GLU A 107 13.95 9.50 6.45
C GLU A 107 15.08 9.46 5.42
N VAL A 108 15.05 8.52 4.48
CA VAL A 108 16.07 8.37 3.44
C VAL A 108 16.08 9.56 2.47
N PHE A 109 14.92 10.18 2.23
CA PHE A 109 14.78 11.36 1.36
C PHE A 109 14.86 12.68 2.15
N PHE A 110 15.69 12.72 3.20
CA PHE A 110 16.00 13.94 3.98
C PHE A 110 14.77 14.63 4.58
N GLY A 111 13.78 13.85 5.02
CA GLY A 111 12.55 14.34 5.63
C GLY A 111 11.45 14.70 4.63
N ALA A 112 11.73 14.67 3.32
CA ALA A 112 10.74 14.86 2.27
C ALA A 112 10.04 13.53 1.96
N SER A 113 8.73 13.44 2.16
CA SER A 113 7.97 12.26 1.72
C SER A 113 7.84 12.25 0.19
N PRO A 114 8.39 11.25 -0.52
CA PRO A 114 8.22 11.10 -1.97
C PRO A 114 6.75 10.86 -2.34
N ILE A 115 6.00 10.25 -1.42
CA ILE A 115 4.57 9.98 -1.55
C ILE A 115 3.81 11.14 -0.90
N ALA A 116 3.69 12.26 -1.63
CA ALA A 116 3.29 13.56 -1.09
C ALA A 116 1.95 13.61 -0.31
N GLY A 117 0.98 12.77 -0.65
CA GLY A 117 -0.34 12.70 -0.02
C GLY A 117 -0.28 12.01 1.35
N THR A 118 0.85 11.39 1.71
CA THR A 118 1.11 10.85 3.06
C THR A 118 1.71 11.88 4.02
N ARG A 119 1.88 13.14 3.59
CA ARG A 119 2.33 14.22 4.47
C ARG A 119 1.31 14.55 5.56
N SER A 120 0.03 14.36 5.26
CA SER A 120 -1.04 14.46 6.25
C SER A 120 -1.20 13.15 7.03
N THR A 121 -1.63 13.27 8.29
CA THR A 121 -1.95 12.10 9.13
C THR A 121 -3.04 11.23 8.51
N ALA A 122 -4.04 11.86 7.89
CA ALA A 122 -5.14 11.18 7.21
C ALA A 122 -4.65 10.37 6.00
N GLY A 123 -3.80 10.95 5.15
CA GLY A 123 -3.26 10.24 3.99
C GLY A 123 -2.28 9.13 4.36
N PHE A 124 -1.48 9.31 5.41
CA PHE A 124 -0.67 8.24 5.98
C PHE A 124 -1.55 7.09 6.50
N ALA A 125 -2.56 7.40 7.32
CA ALA A 125 -3.49 6.40 7.85
C ALA A 125 -4.25 5.65 6.75
N ALA A 126 -4.61 6.34 5.65
CA ALA A 126 -5.23 5.71 4.49
C ALA A 126 -4.31 4.65 3.85
N GLN A 127 -3.01 4.92 3.70
CA GLN A 127 -2.06 3.93 3.19
C GLN A 127 -1.90 2.72 4.12
N LEU A 128 -1.93 2.93 5.44
CA LEU A 128 -1.90 1.84 6.42
C LEU A 128 -3.15 0.96 6.30
N ALA A 129 -4.33 1.58 6.16
CA ALA A 129 -5.59 0.87 5.99
C ALA A 129 -5.61 0.06 4.68
N LEU A 130 -5.12 0.64 3.58
CA LEU A 130 -4.96 -0.07 2.31
C LEU A 130 -3.95 -1.23 2.42
N GLY A 131 -2.85 -1.03 3.15
CA GLY A 131 -1.87 -2.08 3.47
C GLY A 131 -2.50 -3.23 4.23
N ALA A 132 -3.33 -2.93 5.23
CA ALA A 132 -4.11 -3.93 5.95
C ALA A 132 -5.08 -4.69 5.05
N ALA A 133 -5.82 -3.99 4.19
CA ALA A 133 -6.75 -4.60 3.25
C ALA A 133 -6.02 -5.54 2.26
N ALA A 134 -4.87 -5.13 1.74
CA ALA A 134 -4.05 -5.95 0.85
C ALA A 134 -3.48 -7.19 1.56
N GLY A 135 -3.03 -7.05 2.80
CA GLY A 135 -2.58 -8.18 3.64
C GLY A 135 -3.71 -9.15 3.95
N TRP A 136 -4.89 -8.65 4.31
CA TRP A 136 -6.08 -9.48 4.50
C TRP A 136 -6.47 -10.24 3.21
N LEU A 137 -6.43 -9.56 2.06
CA LEU A 137 -6.70 -10.18 0.77
C LEU A 137 -5.70 -11.31 0.47
N PHE A 138 -4.41 -11.09 0.70
CA PHE A 138 -3.39 -12.15 0.58
C PHE A 138 -3.78 -13.36 1.42
N ALA A 139 -4.20 -13.13 2.67
CA ALA A 139 -4.61 -14.20 3.56
C ALA A 139 -5.80 -14.99 3.02
N ALA A 140 -6.80 -14.30 2.49
CA ALA A 140 -8.02 -14.87 1.92
C ALA A 140 -7.74 -15.68 0.64
N LEU A 141 -6.95 -15.16 -0.30
CA LEU A 141 -6.64 -15.84 -1.56
C LEU A 141 -5.81 -17.12 -1.36
N THR A 142 -4.97 -17.13 -0.32
CA THR A 142 -4.05 -18.24 -0.06
C THR A 142 -4.55 -19.22 1.01
N ALA A 143 -5.69 -18.98 1.65
CA ALA A 143 -6.34 -19.92 2.57
C ALA A 143 -6.81 -21.19 1.85
N ARG A 144 -6.34 -22.39 2.25
CA ARG A 144 -6.83 -23.65 1.68
C ARG A 144 -8.33 -23.79 1.95
N ARG A 145 -9.13 -23.84 0.88
CA ARG A 145 -10.44 -24.47 0.91
C ARG A 145 -10.24 -25.97 0.84
#